data_AF-A0A392T9R3-F1
#
_entry.id   AF-A0A392T9R3-F1
#
_cell.length_a   1.000
_cell.length_b   1.000
_cell.length_c   1.000
_cell.angle_alpha   90.00
_cell.angle_beta   90.00
_cell.angle_gamma   90.00
#
_symmetry.space_group_name_H-M   'P 1'
#
loop_
_entity.id
_entity.type
_entity.pdbx_description
1 polymer ?
#
loop_
_entity_poly.entity_id
_entity_poly.type
_entity_poly.pdbx_seq_one_letter_code
_entity_poly.pdbx_strand_id
1 'polypeptide(L)'
;MTQLTRKDQPFAWTDKCEASFQLLKERLTTSPVLVLPQSDEPYEVYCDASYQGLGCVLMQHKKAVAYASRKLKVHEKNYPTHDLELAAV
;
A
#
# COMPACT_ATOMS: atom_id res chain seq x y z
N MET A 1 -4.27 -8.83 -7.64
CA MET A 1 -4.88 -8.67 -6.30
C MET A 1 -6.38 -8.36 -6.28
N THR A 2 -6.96 -7.52 -7.16
CA THR A 2 -8.42 -7.20 -7.12
C THR A 2 -9.19 -7.79 -8.31
N GLN A 3 -8.67 -8.86 -8.92
CA GLN A 3 -9.30 -9.47 -10.09
C GLN A 3 -10.55 -10.28 -9.71
N LEU A 4 -10.53 -10.92 -8.53
CA LEU A 4 -11.64 -11.76 -8.04
C LEU A 4 -12.94 -10.99 -7.74
N THR A 5 -12.87 -9.67 -7.59
CA THR A 5 -14.03 -8.82 -7.25
C THR A 5 -14.52 -7.99 -8.45
N ARG A 6 -13.99 -8.23 -9.66
CA ARG A 6 -14.42 -7.53 -10.86
C ARG A 6 -15.79 -8.02 -11.31
N LYS A 7 -16.59 -7.09 -11.83
CA LYS A 7 -17.85 -7.42 -12.51
C LYS A 7 -17.55 -8.37 -13.68
N ASP A 8 -18.41 -9.37 -13.88
CA ASP A 8 -18.32 -10.37 -14.95
C ASP A 8 -17.13 -11.34 -14.86
N GLN A 9 -16.47 -11.44 -13.69
CA GLN A 9 -15.43 -12.44 -13.42
C GLN A 9 -15.98 -13.50 -12.45
N PRO A 10 -15.94 -14.81 -12.78
CA PRO A 10 -16.28 -15.85 -11.81
C PRO A 10 -15.27 -15.84 -10.66
N PHE A 11 -15.77 -15.93 -9.43
CA PHE A 11 -14.92 -16.01 -8.25
C PHE A 11 -14.21 -17.37 -8.21
N ALA A 12 -12.97 -17.41 -8.66
CA ALA A 12 -12.13 -18.60 -8.66
C ALA A 12 -10.96 -18.43 -7.69
N TRP A 13 -11.10 -18.99 -6.49
CA TRP A 13 -10.01 -19.00 -5.51
C TRP A 13 -8.94 -20.01 -5.93
N THR A 14 -7.82 -19.50 -6.44
CA THR A 14 -6.69 -20.33 -6.89
C THR A 14 -5.62 -20.43 -5.82
N ASP A 15 -4.73 -21.41 -5.91
CA ASP A 15 -3.58 -21.55 -4.99
C ASP A 15 -2.71 -20.29 -4.94
N LYS A 16 -2.61 -19.55 -6.04
CA LYS A 16 -1.93 -18.25 -6.09
C LYS A 16 -2.63 -17.19 -5.24
N CYS A 17 -3.96 -17.20 -5.19
CA CYS A 17 -4.76 -16.30 -4.35
C CYS A 17 -4.56 -16.65 -2.87
N GLU A 18 -4.58 -17.93 -2.53
CA GLU A 18 -4.32 -18.41 -1.16
C GLU A 18 -2.91 -18.02 -0.70
N ALA A 19 -1.88 -18.31 -1.51
CA ALA A 19 -0.50 -17.94 -1.20
C ALA A 19 -0.34 -16.42 -1.00
N SER A 20 -0.98 -15.61 -1.86
CA SER A 20 -0.95 -14.15 -1.74
C SER A 20 -1.67 -13.66 -0.46
N PHE A 21 -2.75 -14.31 -0.08
CA PHE A 21 -3.53 -13.96 1.10
C PHE A 21 -2.79 -14.33 2.40
N GLN A 22 -2.16 -15.51 2.46
CA GLN A 22 -1.36 -15.89 3.62
C GLN A 22 -0.12 -15.01 3.77
N LEU A 23 0.56 -14.68 2.65
CA LEU A 23 1.66 -13.72 2.68
C LEU A 23 1.20 -12.35 3.21
N LEU A 24 0.01 -11.87 2.78
CA LEU A 24 -0.54 -10.61 3.28
C LEU A 24 -0.77 -10.67 4.79
N LYS A 25 -1.37 -11.75 5.29
CA LYS A 25 -1.59 -11.94 6.73
C LYS A 25 -0.27 -11.91 7.50
N GLU A 26 0.72 -12.68 7.06
CA GLU A 26 2.04 -12.73 7.67
C GLU A 26 2.69 -11.33 7.72
N ARG A 27 2.68 -10.60 6.59
CA ARG A 27 3.25 -9.26 6.54
C ARG A 27 2.53 -8.28 7.46
N LEU A 28 1.21 -8.38 7.59
CA LEU A 28 0.43 -7.55 8.50
C LEU A 28 0.64 -7.92 9.97
N THR A 29 0.91 -9.19 10.30
CA THR A 29 1.14 -9.64 11.68
C THR A 29 2.59 -9.48 12.16
N THR A 30 3.55 -9.44 11.23
CA THR A 30 4.99 -9.40 11.54
C THR A 30 5.61 -8.01 11.37
N SER A 31 4.93 -7.08 10.67
CA SER A 31 5.38 -5.69 10.55
C SER A 31 5.49 -5.04 11.94
N PRO A 32 6.49 -4.16 12.20
CA PRO A 32 6.63 -3.50 13.49
C PRO A 32 5.30 -2.90 13.94
N VAL A 33 4.93 -3.23 15.19
CA VAL A 33 3.68 -2.81 15.83
C VAL A 33 3.49 -1.32 15.61
N LEU A 34 2.42 -0.96 14.91
CA LEU A 34 2.03 0.42 14.71
C LEU A 34 1.97 1.11 16.06
N VAL A 35 2.66 2.24 16.19
CA VAL A 35 2.55 3.06 17.40
C VAL A 35 1.33 3.96 17.31
N LEU A 36 0.71 4.22 18.46
CA LEU A 36 -0.39 5.18 18.53
C LEU A 36 0.14 6.58 18.19
N PRO A 37 -0.61 7.35 17.38
CA PRO A 37 -0.24 8.72 17.05
C PRO A 37 -0.20 9.60 18.31
N GLN A 38 0.85 10.41 18.44
CA GLN A 38 0.97 11.46 19.44
C GLN A 38 0.55 12.79 18.79
N SER A 39 -0.54 13.40 19.28
CA SER A 39 -1.14 14.60 18.65
C SER A 39 -0.35 15.89 18.90
N ASP A 40 0.55 15.87 19.87
CA ASP A 40 1.41 16.98 20.28
C ASP A 40 2.73 17.06 19.50
N GLU A 41 2.99 16.09 18.62
CA GLU A 41 4.26 15.94 17.93
C GLU A 41 4.11 15.99 16.40
N PRO A 42 5.13 16.49 15.68
CA PRO A 42 5.10 16.51 14.23
C PRO A 42 5.11 15.10 13.65
N TYR A 43 4.50 14.95 12.48
CA TYR A 43 4.51 13.72 11.71
C TYR A 43 5.50 13.84 10.54
N GLU A 44 6.17 12.73 10.23
CA GLU A 44 6.98 12.58 9.04
C GLU A 44 6.24 11.64 8.07
N VAL A 45 6.10 12.04 6.81
CA VAL A 45 5.51 11.19 5.78
C VAL A 45 6.59 10.81 4.78
N TYR A 46 6.80 9.50 4.61
CA TYR A 46 7.67 8.93 3.60
C TYR A 46 6.82 8.34 2.49
N CYS A 47 6.94 8.88 1.27
CA CYS A 47 6.22 8.39 0.09
C CYS A 47 7.19 7.68 -0.86
N ASP A 48 6.69 6.67 -1.56
CA ASP A 48 7.39 5.97 -2.63
C ASP A 48 6.40 5.62 -3.74
N ALA A 49 6.85 5.73 -5.00
CA ALA A 49 6.05 5.40 -6.16
C ALA A 49 6.66 4.25 -6.96
N SER A 50 5.82 3.32 -7.40
CA SER A 50 6.20 2.28 -8.35
C SER A 50 5.20 2.22 -9.50
N TYR A 51 5.59 1.56 -10.59
CA TYR A 51 4.70 1.28 -11.72
C TYR A 51 3.49 0.38 -11.37
N GLN A 52 3.41 -0.14 -10.14
CA GLN A 52 2.30 -0.99 -9.68
C GLN A 52 1.37 -0.26 -8.71
N GLY A 53 1.89 0.72 -7.97
CA GLY A 53 1.15 1.41 -6.92
C GLY A 53 2.01 2.45 -6.22
N LEU A 54 1.34 3.27 -5.44
CA LEU A 54 1.89 4.31 -4.60
C LEU A 54 1.79 3.85 -3.16
N GLY A 55 2.85 4.07 -2.39
CA GLY A 55 2.90 3.77 -0.97
C GLY A 55 3.34 4.99 -0.20
N CYS A 56 2.83 5.13 1.02
CA CYS A 56 3.39 6.04 1.99
C CYS A 56 3.30 5.48 3.41
N VAL A 57 4.18 6.01 4.25
CA VAL A 57 4.34 5.65 5.65
C VAL A 57 4.31 6.92 6.47
N LEU A 58 3.40 6.96 7.44
CA LEU A 58 3.32 7.99 8.45
C LEU A 58 4.19 7.56 9.64
N MET A 59 5.12 8.41 10.06
CA MET A 59 6.10 8.12 11.11
C MET A 59 6.14 9.21 12.18
N GLN A 60 6.42 8.76 13.40
CA GLN A 60 6.82 9.59 14.53
C GLN A 60 7.96 8.90 15.25
N HIS A 61 9.00 9.62 15.67
CA HIS A 61 10.12 9.05 16.43
C HIS A 61 10.77 7.81 15.79
N LYS A 62 10.90 7.79 14.46
CA LYS A 62 11.41 6.65 13.69
C LYS A 62 10.57 5.36 13.82
N LYS A 63 9.31 5.48 14.26
CA LYS A 63 8.34 4.39 14.36
C LYS A 63 7.18 4.65 13.41
N ALA A 64 6.66 3.59 12.79
CA ALA A 64 5.52 3.67 11.89
C ALA A 64 4.22 3.83 12.69
N VAL A 65 3.45 4.87 12.38
CA VAL A 65 2.11 5.14 12.92
C VAL A 65 1.05 4.50 12.01
N ALA A 66 1.21 4.67 10.69
CA ALA A 66 0.28 4.12 9.71
C ALA A 66 0.97 3.87 8.36
N TYR A 67 0.46 2.88 7.63
CA TYR A 67 0.80 2.64 6.23
C TYR A 67 -0.42 2.99 5.39
N ALA A 68 -0.22 3.72 4.31
CA ALA A 68 -1.23 3.91 3.28
C ALA A 68 -0.66 3.50 1.93
N SER A 69 -1.46 2.82 1.13
CA SER A 69 -1.05 2.46 -0.22
C SER A 69 -2.27 2.39 -1.13
N ARG A 70 -2.06 2.72 -2.41
CA ARG A 70 -3.09 2.58 -3.44
C ARG A 70 -2.48 2.10 -4.74
N LYS A 71 -3.26 1.35 -5.51
CA LYS A 71 -2.85 1.01 -6.88
C LYS A 71 -2.99 2.22 -7.80
N LEU A 72 -2.16 2.23 -8.84
CA LEU A 72 -2.31 3.19 -9.93
C LEU A 72 -3.64 2.97 -10.65
N LYS A 73 -4.32 4.08 -10.95
CA LYS A 73 -5.43 4.13 -11.90
C LYS A 73 -4.88 3.85 -13.30
N VAL A 74 -5.78 3.47 -14.22
CA VAL A 74 -5.38 3.09 -15.60
C VAL A 74 -4.62 4.21 -16.32
N HIS A 75 -5.01 5.47 -16.11
CA HIS A 75 -4.33 6.62 -16.73
C HIS A 75 -2.99 6.96 -16.04
N GLU A 76 -2.89 6.79 -14.72
CA GLU A 76 -1.66 7.07 -13.96
C GLU A 76 -0.51 6.15 -14.37
N LYS A 77 -0.80 4.97 -14.94
CA LYS A 77 0.23 4.05 -15.45
C LYS A 77 1.07 4.62 -16.60
N ASN A 78 0.55 5.62 -17.30
CA ASN A 78 1.25 6.25 -18.41
C ASN A 78 2.12 7.43 -17.95
N TYR A 79 2.10 7.75 -16.66
CA TYR A 79 2.87 8.86 -16.12
C TYR A 79 4.37 8.53 -16.10
N PRO A 80 5.24 9.50 -16.43
CA PRO A 80 6.67 9.35 -16.22
C PRO A 80 6.97 9.24 -14.72
N THR A 81 8.14 8.68 -14.38
CA THR A 81 8.51 8.40 -12.98
C THR A 81 8.39 9.62 -12.05
N HIS A 82 8.78 10.80 -12.50
CA HIS A 82 8.68 12.02 -11.68
C HIS A 82 7.23 12.40 -11.34
N ASP A 83 6.28 12.17 -12.25
CA ASP A 83 4.85 12.43 -12.01
C ASP A 83 4.23 11.37 -11.09
N LEU A 84 4.77 10.13 -11.13
CA LEU A 84 4.38 9.08 -10.19
C LEU A 84 4.85 9.40 -8.76
N GLU A 85 6.08 9.88 -8.60
CA GLU A 85 6.58 10.36 -7.29
C GLU A 85 5.72 11.51 -6.76
N LEU A 86 5.37 12.46 -7.64
CA LEU A 86 4.49 13.57 -7.27
C LEU A 86 3.09 13.08 -6.87
N ALA A 87 2.55 12.05 -7.54
CA ALA A 87 1.25 11.49 -7.22
C ALA A 87 1.21 10.70 -5.89
N ALA A 88 2.38 10.33 -5.37
CA ALA A 88 2.51 9.67 -4.07
C ALA A 88 2.46 10.64 -2.88
N VAL A 89 2.72 11.93 -3.12
CA VAL A 89 2.66 13.02 -2.14
C VAL A 89 1.25 13.61 -2.07
#